data_AF-A0A261BVT6-F1
#
_entry.id   AF-A0A261BVT6-F1
#
_cell.length_a   1.000
_cell.length_b   1.000
_cell.length_c   1.000
_cell.angle_alpha   90.00
_cell.angle_beta   90.00
_cell.angle_gamma   90.00
#
_symmetry.space_group_name_H-M   'P 1'
#
loop_
_entity.id
_entity.type
_entity.pdbx_description
1 polymer ?
#
loop_
_entity_poly.entity_id
_entity_poly.type
_entity_poly.pdbx_seq_one_letter_code
_entity_poly.pdbx_strand_id
1 'polypeptide(L)'
;MIRLLVLAVLLIFLNSSFSAQEDNFVLVKLDGNATLPLPASANYRRIVKNADYEDEEHLYRVCNGKNKKTCGFWENVKTKKKVPSGATTYNKNKKALIVKKVRETDFGDYMTGNKKTKVNLHKLIVKG
;
A
#
# COMPACT_ATOMS: atom_id res chain seq x y z
N MET A 1 -6.79 21.05 45.73
CA MET A 1 -7.16 19.67 45.34
C MET A 1 -7.60 19.56 43.88
N ILE A 2 -8.34 20.53 43.31
CA ILE A 2 -8.75 20.55 41.89
C ILE A 2 -7.56 20.59 40.90
N ARG A 3 -6.47 21.31 41.23
CA ARG A 3 -5.28 21.40 40.35
C ARG A 3 -4.57 20.06 40.09
N LEU A 4 -4.53 19.15 41.06
CA LEU A 4 -3.96 17.80 40.88
C LEU A 4 -4.86 16.92 39.99
N LEU A 5 -6.18 17.12 40.08
CA LEU A 5 -7.17 16.38 39.31
C LEU A 5 -7.14 16.77 37.82
N VAL A 6 -6.91 18.05 37.50
CA VAL A 6 -6.74 18.54 36.12
C VAL A 6 -5.47 17.98 35.47
N LEU A 7 -4.35 17.89 36.22
CA LEU A 7 -3.12 17.26 35.70
C LEU A 7 -3.29 15.77 35.42
N ALA A 8 -3.98 15.04 36.30
CA ALA A 8 -4.24 13.62 36.11
C ALA A 8 -5.11 13.36 34.87
N VAL A 9 -6.11 14.21 34.63
CA VAL A 9 -6.96 14.13 33.43
C VAL A 9 -6.16 14.44 32.15
N LEU A 10 -5.26 15.44 32.17
CA LEU A 10 -4.40 15.76 31.03
C LEU A 10 -3.43 14.62 30.64
N LEU A 11 -2.89 13.91 31.63
CA LEU A 11 -2.01 12.75 31.45
C LEU A 11 -2.75 11.56 30.80
N ILE A 12 -4.04 11.39 31.08
CA ILE A 12 -4.87 10.34 30.45
C ILE A 12 -5.13 10.67 28.98
N PHE A 13 -5.33 11.95 28.63
CA PHE A 13 -5.50 12.39 27.24
C PHE A 13 -4.22 12.32 26.38
N LEU A 14 -3.03 12.40 26.98
CA LEU A 14 -1.77 12.27 26.25
C LEU A 14 -1.47 10.82 25.82
N ASN A 15 -1.92 9.82 26.58
CA ASN A 15 -1.67 8.41 26.28
C ASN A 15 -2.54 7.85 25.14
N SER A 16 -3.60 8.55 24.70
CA SER A 16 -4.56 8.03 23.72
C SER A 16 -4.17 8.28 22.26
N SER A 17 -3.04 8.93 21.97
CA SER A 17 -2.67 9.30 20.59
C SER A 17 -1.48 8.52 20.00
N PHE A 18 -0.84 7.62 20.75
CA PHE A 18 0.26 6.82 20.19
C PHE A 18 -0.28 5.51 19.59
N SER A 19 -0.97 5.62 18.45
CA SER A 19 -1.13 4.46 17.57
C SER A 19 0.25 4.15 17.00
N ALA A 20 0.95 3.16 17.57
CA ALA A 20 2.21 2.66 17.02
C ALA A 20 1.97 2.28 15.55
N GLN A 21 2.57 3.04 14.63
CA GLN A 21 2.58 2.71 13.21
C GLN A 21 3.51 1.51 13.06
N GLU A 22 2.96 0.29 13.09
CA GLU A 22 3.74 -0.88 12.70
C GLU A 22 4.14 -0.74 11.24
N ASP A 23 5.45 -0.63 11.00
CA ASP A 23 6.04 -0.68 9.68
C ASP A 23 5.83 -2.08 9.08
N ASN A 24 4.70 -2.24 8.40
CA ASN A 24 4.37 -3.47 7.68
C ASN A 24 5.16 -3.50 6.37
N PHE A 25 6.12 -4.42 6.25
CA PHE A 25 6.88 -4.62 5.01
C PHE A 25 6.80 -6.06 4.51
N VAL A 26 6.96 -6.23 3.20
CA VAL A 26 7.03 -7.52 2.51
C VAL A 26 8.29 -7.53 1.66
N LEU A 27 9.13 -8.55 1.83
CA LEU A 27 10.32 -8.78 1.03
C LEU A 27 10.01 -9.75 -0.11
N VAL A 28 10.34 -9.39 -1.34
CA VAL A 28 10.18 -10.28 -2.50
C VAL A 28 11.34 -10.11 -3.47
N LYS A 29 11.79 -11.22 -4.06
CA LYS A 29 12.73 -11.19 -5.18
C LYS A 29 12.06 -10.69 -6.46
N LEU A 30 12.86 -10.18 -7.41
CA LEU A 30 12.38 -9.93 -8.77
C LEU A 30 11.72 -11.18 -9.36
N ASP A 31 10.68 -10.98 -10.17
CA ASP A 31 9.81 -12.01 -10.74
C ASP A 31 9.09 -12.91 -9.72
N GLY A 32 9.26 -12.65 -8.42
CA GLY A 32 8.53 -13.30 -7.35
C GLY A 32 7.07 -12.84 -7.27
N ASN A 33 6.31 -13.49 -6.38
CA ASN A 33 4.93 -13.12 -6.08
C ASN A 33 4.86 -12.49 -4.70
N ALA A 34 4.40 -11.24 -4.61
CA ALA A 34 4.17 -10.55 -3.35
C ALA A 34 2.72 -10.80 -2.88
N THR A 35 2.57 -11.05 -1.57
CA THR A 35 1.27 -11.05 -0.88
C THR A 35 1.28 -9.91 0.13
N LEU A 36 0.57 -8.83 -0.20
CA LEU A 36 0.51 -7.62 0.61
C LEU A 36 -0.76 -7.69 1.49
N PRO A 37 -0.66 -7.68 2.83
CA PRO A 37 -1.81 -7.83 3.74
C PRO A 37 -2.67 -6.54 3.83
N LEU A 38 -2.99 -5.95 2.67
CA LEU A 38 -3.91 -4.82 2.57
C LEU A 38 -5.36 -5.33 2.61
N PRO A 39 -6.24 -4.69 3.40
CA PRO A 39 -7.64 -5.08 3.47
C PRO A 39 -8.37 -4.85 2.15
N ALA A 40 -9.57 -5.42 2.01
CA ALA A 40 -10.41 -5.23 0.84
C ALA A 40 -10.71 -3.73 0.61
N SER A 41 -10.48 -3.26 -0.60
CA SER A 41 -10.81 -1.89 -1.00
C SER A 41 -11.25 -1.85 -2.46
N ALA A 42 -12.10 -0.88 -2.81
CA ALA A 42 -12.52 -0.69 -4.20
C ALA A 42 -11.36 -0.24 -5.10
N ASN A 43 -10.36 0.42 -4.52
CA ASN A 43 -9.15 0.83 -5.19
C ASN A 43 -7.95 0.82 -4.23
N TYR A 44 -6.77 0.67 -4.80
CA TYR A 44 -5.49 0.69 -4.11
C TYR A 44 -4.62 1.78 -4.74
N ARG A 45 -3.69 2.30 -3.95
CA ARG A 45 -2.70 3.28 -4.39
C ARG A 45 -1.31 2.74 -4.14
N ARG A 46 -0.34 3.19 -4.91
CA ARG A 46 1.06 2.97 -4.59
C ARG A 46 1.90 4.19 -4.91
N ILE A 47 2.98 4.37 -4.16
CA ILE A 47 4.05 5.33 -4.47
C ILE A 47 5.28 4.49 -4.79
N VAL A 48 5.77 4.60 -6.01
CA VAL A 48 6.93 3.86 -6.53
C VAL A 48 7.87 4.82 -7.23
N LYS A 49 9.13 4.41 -7.38
CA LYS A 49 10.13 5.16 -8.14
C LYS A 49 9.99 4.88 -9.63
N ASN A 50 10.01 5.94 -10.45
CA ASN A 50 10.13 5.81 -11.90
C ASN A 50 11.61 5.61 -12.32
N ALA A 51 11.88 5.59 -13.62
CA ALA A 51 13.23 5.39 -14.16
C ALA A 51 14.20 6.53 -13.77
N ASP A 52 13.68 7.72 -13.49
CA ASP A 52 14.45 8.90 -13.08
C ASP A 52 14.55 9.03 -11.55
N TYR A 53 14.16 7.99 -10.80
CA TYR A 53 14.12 7.96 -9.33
C TYR A 53 13.18 9.00 -8.68
N GLU A 54 12.21 9.49 -9.43
CA GLU A 54 11.13 10.33 -8.92
C GLU A 54 9.96 9.49 -8.41
N ASP A 55 9.24 10.00 -7.40
CA ASP A 55 8.06 9.33 -6.87
C ASP A 55 6.85 9.55 -7.77
N GLU A 56 6.22 8.44 -8.17
CA GLU A 56 4.97 8.44 -8.91
C GLU A 56 3.86 7.77 -8.11
N GLU A 57 2.73 8.47 -8.01
CA GLU A 57 1.51 7.89 -7.44
C GLU A 57 0.73 7.17 -8.54
N HIS A 58 0.44 5.90 -8.29
CA HIS A 58 -0.37 5.05 -9.15
C HIS A 58 -1.68 4.65 -8.46
N LEU A 59 -2.72 4.44 -9.26
CA LEU A 59 -4.05 4.01 -8.83
C LEU A 59 -4.41 2.69 -9.51
N TYR A 60 -4.83 1.71 -8.72
CA TYR A 60 -5.39 0.44 -9.18
C TYR A 60 -6.85 0.35 -8.75
N ARG A 61 -7.74 0.03 -9.69
CA ARG A 61 -9.16 -0.19 -9.39
C ARG A 61 -9.46 -1.69 -9.43
N VAL A 62 -10.07 -2.23 -8.38
CA VAL A 62 -10.49 -3.63 -8.36
C VAL A 62 -11.65 -3.81 -9.33
N CYS A 63 -11.57 -4.85 -10.17
CA CYS A 63 -12.61 -5.13 -11.15
C CYS A 63 -13.92 -5.59 -10.51
N ASN A 64 -15.01 -5.06 -11.05
CA ASN A 64 -16.38 -5.45 -10.76
C ASN A 64 -17.23 -5.40 -12.05
N GLY A 65 -18.51 -5.75 -11.94
CA GLY A 65 -19.41 -5.79 -13.11
C GLY A 65 -19.59 -4.44 -13.82
N LYS A 66 -19.38 -3.31 -13.12
CA LYS A 66 -19.66 -1.95 -13.59
C LYS A 66 -18.44 -1.24 -14.20
N ASN A 67 -17.21 -1.64 -13.83
CA ASN A 67 -15.98 -0.91 -14.18
C ASN A 67 -14.99 -1.69 -15.08
N LYS A 68 -15.48 -2.67 -15.85
CA LYS A 68 -14.65 -3.58 -16.67
C LYS A 68 -13.61 -2.91 -17.57
N LYS A 69 -13.87 -1.69 -18.05
CA LYS A 69 -12.95 -0.93 -18.94
C LYS A 69 -11.84 -0.19 -18.18
N THR A 70 -11.99 0.03 -16.88
CA THR A 70 -11.14 0.95 -16.09
C THR A 70 -10.50 0.29 -14.86
N CYS A 71 -10.47 -1.04 -14.81
CA CYS A 71 -10.01 -1.83 -13.67
C CYS A 71 -8.91 -2.83 -14.05
N GLY A 72 -8.23 -3.40 -13.06
CA GLY A 72 -7.28 -4.50 -13.27
C GLY A 72 -5.89 -4.08 -13.76
N PHE A 73 -5.61 -2.78 -13.82
CA PHE A 73 -4.30 -2.24 -14.16
C PHE A 73 -3.97 -1.05 -13.26
N TRP A 74 -2.68 -0.74 -13.15
CA TRP A 74 -2.18 0.47 -12.51
C TRP A 74 -2.20 1.63 -13.51
N GLU A 75 -2.66 2.79 -13.04
CA GLU A 75 -2.76 4.04 -13.79
C GLU A 75 -1.96 5.12 -13.06
N ASN A 76 -1.11 5.87 -13.76
CA ASN A 76 -0.46 7.02 -13.17
C ASN A 76 -1.48 8.13 -12.89
N VAL A 77 -1.53 8.61 -11.65
CA VAL A 77 -2.56 9.55 -11.20
C VAL A 77 -2.43 10.90 -11.89
N LYS A 78 -1.22 11.34 -12.23
CA LYS A 78 -0.95 12.61 -12.92
C LYS A 78 -1.26 12.48 -14.42
N THR A 79 -0.69 11.48 -15.09
CA THR A 79 -0.74 11.37 -16.55
C THR A 79 -1.93 10.57 -17.08
N LYS A 80 -2.65 9.84 -16.22
CA LYS A 80 -3.76 8.93 -16.56
C LYS A 80 -3.37 7.78 -17.50
N LYS A 81 -2.08 7.56 -17.72
CA LYS A 81 -1.57 6.46 -18.56
C LYS A 81 -1.49 5.17 -17.75
N LYS A 82 -1.74 4.04 -18.43
CA LYS A 82 -1.48 2.70 -17.86
C LYS A 82 0.02 2.54 -17.63
N VAL A 83 0.39 2.04 -16.46
CA VAL A 83 1.78 1.77 -16.13
C VAL A 83 2.06 0.26 -16.16
N PRO A 84 3.18 -0.17 -16.77
CA PRO A 84 3.60 -1.56 -16.72
C PRO A 84 3.84 -2.00 -15.28
N SER A 85 3.37 -3.19 -14.93
CA SER A 85 3.43 -3.73 -13.56
C SER A 85 3.30 -5.25 -13.60
N GLY A 86 3.75 -5.93 -12.55
CA GLY A 86 3.36 -7.29 -12.23
C GLY A 86 1.83 -7.42 -12.14
N ALA A 87 1.31 -8.59 -12.53
CA ALA A 87 -0.13 -8.83 -12.57
C ALA A 87 -0.72 -8.72 -11.17
N THR A 88 -1.56 -7.71 -10.96
CA THR A 88 -2.08 -7.35 -9.64
C THR A 88 -3.53 -7.79 -9.51
N THR A 89 -3.91 -8.39 -8.38
CA THR A 89 -5.31 -8.71 -8.05
C THR A 89 -5.53 -8.74 -6.55
N TYR A 90 -6.73 -8.36 -6.10
CA TYR A 90 -7.14 -8.63 -4.73
C TYR A 90 -7.61 -10.08 -4.62
N ASN A 91 -7.07 -10.83 -3.66
CA ASN A 91 -7.49 -12.20 -3.36
C ASN A 91 -8.37 -12.19 -2.11
N LYS A 92 -9.67 -12.49 -2.27
CA LYS A 92 -10.65 -12.50 -1.18
C LYS A 92 -10.37 -13.56 -0.11
N ASN A 93 -9.88 -14.73 -0.51
CA ASN A 93 -9.60 -15.84 0.41
C ASN A 93 -8.38 -15.51 1.29
N LYS A 94 -7.33 -14.96 0.68
CA LYS A 94 -6.12 -14.53 1.40
C LYS A 94 -6.27 -13.17 2.09
N LYS A 95 -7.39 -12.47 1.86
CA LYS A 95 -7.64 -11.09 2.31
C LYS A 95 -6.47 -10.13 2.02
N ALA A 96 -5.84 -10.27 0.85
CA ALA A 96 -4.58 -9.61 0.52
C ALA A 96 -4.54 -9.15 -0.95
N LEU A 97 -3.76 -8.11 -1.22
CA LEU A 97 -3.40 -7.69 -2.57
C LEU A 97 -2.21 -8.52 -3.05
N ILE A 98 -2.37 -9.21 -4.17
CA ILE A 98 -1.34 -10.07 -4.76
C ILE A 98 -0.73 -9.35 -5.96
N VAL A 99 0.59 -9.24 -6.00
CA VAL A 99 1.34 -8.78 -7.18
C VAL A 99 2.18 -9.95 -7.67
N LYS A 100 1.87 -10.49 -8.84
CA LYS A 100 2.60 -11.61 -9.44
C LYS A 100 3.68 -11.10 -10.39
N LYS A 101 4.82 -11.81 -10.45
CA LYS A 101 5.97 -11.43 -11.30
C LYS A 101 6.36 -9.97 -11.08
N VAL A 102 6.73 -9.66 -9.83
CA VAL A 102 7.08 -8.30 -9.38
C VAL A 102 8.24 -7.75 -10.21
N ARG A 103 8.07 -6.54 -10.73
CA ARG A 103 9.06 -5.81 -11.53
C ARG A 103 9.86 -4.85 -10.67
N GLU A 104 10.96 -4.34 -11.20
CA GLU A 104 11.79 -3.34 -10.52
C GLU A 104 11.01 -2.06 -10.17
N THR A 105 10.15 -1.60 -11.07
CA THR A 105 9.28 -0.42 -10.86
C THR A 105 8.06 -0.70 -10.00
N ASP A 106 7.90 -1.91 -9.45
CA ASP A 106 6.79 -2.26 -8.56
C ASP A 106 7.14 -2.11 -7.08
N PHE A 107 8.41 -1.94 -6.71
CA PHE A 107 8.84 -1.74 -5.32
C PHE A 107 8.46 -0.34 -4.81
N GLY A 108 7.93 -0.27 -3.58
CA GLY A 108 7.45 0.98 -2.99
C GLY A 108 6.33 0.78 -1.98
N ASP A 109 5.68 1.89 -1.60
CA ASP A 109 4.60 1.90 -0.62
C ASP A 109 3.25 1.60 -1.27
N TYR A 110 2.59 0.51 -0.85
CA TYR A 110 1.24 0.15 -1.27
C TYR A 110 0.23 0.51 -0.21
N MET A 111 -0.92 1.04 -0.62
CA MET A 111 -1.94 1.56 0.28
C MET A 111 -3.35 1.19 -0.19
N THR A 112 -4.28 1.18 0.76
CA THR A 112 -5.72 1.29 0.44
C THR A 112 -6.01 2.61 -0.26
N GLY A 113 -7.11 2.68 -1.01
CA GLY A 113 -7.51 3.88 -1.75
C GLY A 113 -7.62 5.17 -0.93
N ASN A 114 -8.01 5.03 0.34
CA ASN A 114 -8.11 6.10 1.33
C ASN A 114 -6.81 6.37 2.10
N LYS A 115 -5.70 5.70 1.73
CA LYS A 115 -4.36 5.84 2.31
C LYS A 115 -4.24 5.54 3.82
N LYS A 116 -5.25 4.89 4.43
CA LYS A 116 -5.26 4.58 5.87
C LYS A 116 -4.38 3.39 6.24
N THR A 117 -4.25 2.40 5.36
CA THR A 117 -3.39 1.23 5.58
C THR A 117 -2.28 1.24 4.56
N LYS A 118 -1.04 1.00 5.02
CA LYS A 118 0.17 0.98 4.19
C LYS A 118 0.94 -0.32 4.40
N VAL A 119 1.50 -0.86 3.32
CA VAL A 119 2.46 -1.96 3.33
C VAL A 119 3.59 -1.58 2.37
N ASN A 120 4.84 -1.62 2.82
CA ASN A 120 5.98 -1.40 1.95
C ASN A 120 6.41 -2.72 1.27
N LEU A 121 6.58 -2.68 -0.06
CA LEU A 121 7.14 -3.79 -0.83
C LEU A 121 8.62 -3.52 -1.13
N HIS A 122 9.50 -4.29 -0.50
CA HIS A 122 10.95 -4.17 -0.64
C HIS A 122 11.54 -5.32 -1.47
N LYS A 123 12.59 -4.98 -2.23
CA LYS A 123 13.38 -5.95 -3.01
C LYS A 123 14.22 -6.79 -2.05
N LEU A 124 14.02 -8.10 -2.06
CA LEU A 124 14.91 -9.03 -1.37
C LEU A 124 16.21 -9.15 -2.15
N ILE A 125 17.31 -8.70 -1.56
CA ILE A 125 18.65 -8.85 -2.12
C ILE A 125 19.27 -10.10 -1.49
N VAL A 126 19.35 -11.18 -2.25
CA VAL A 126 20.12 -12.37 -1.84
C VAL A 126 21.49 -12.25 -2.50
N LYS A 127 22.55 -12.11 -1.71
CA LYS A 127 23.92 -12.28 -2.20
C LYS A 127 24.13 -13.78 -2.41
N GLY A 128 24.44 -14.16 -3.64
CA GLY A 128 24.88 -15.52 -3.98
C GLY A 128 26.30 -15.76 -3.52
#